data_AF-A0A1V4ZTV3-F1
#
_entry.id   AF-A0A1V4ZTV3-F1
#
_cell.length_a   1.000
_cell.length_b   1.000
_cell.length_c   1.000
_cell.angle_alpha   90.00
_cell.angle_beta   90.00
_cell.angle_gamma   90.00
#
_symmetry.space_group_name_H-M   'P 1'
#
loop_
_entity.id
_entity.type
_entity.pdbx_description
1 polymer ?
#
loop_
_entity_poly.entity_id
_entity_poly.type
_entity_poly.pdbx_seq_one_letter_code
_entity_poly.pdbx_strand_id
1 'polypeptide(L)'
;MTNAIEKKDPPSDAGWSTGTKIAIGVVALIVVITFFAIITLTVIVLDTQNGGSFPYSTSYRVTLPDGEPVTIGATRILVVTYGDEVLTEVDGVKEKLVVGQERIISPHYAQVSTMGLPVMDTDFQITLKYLGTSGKNALFDLTIRTSDQIPEILLRRLIPPGMNAVPV
;
A
#
# COMPACT_ATOMS: atom_id res chain seq x y z
N MET A 1 27.47 28.22 -71.45
CA MET A 1 27.11 28.44 -70.03
C MET A 1 26.61 27.10 -69.51
N THR A 2 27.44 26.39 -68.75
CA THR A 2 27.16 25.02 -68.29
C THR A 2 26.64 25.10 -66.86
N ASN A 3 25.38 24.68 -66.64
CA ASN A 3 24.77 24.63 -65.31
C ASN A 3 25.34 23.44 -64.52
N ALA A 4 25.97 23.71 -63.38
CA ALA A 4 26.33 22.70 -62.40
C ALA A 4 25.09 22.34 -61.58
N ILE A 5 24.70 21.06 -61.58
CA ILE A 5 23.62 20.54 -60.75
C ILE A 5 24.24 20.12 -59.42
N GLU A 6 23.93 20.87 -58.36
CA GLU A 6 24.29 20.55 -56.98
C GLU A 6 23.51 19.29 -56.54
N LYS A 7 24.22 18.18 -56.32
CA LYS A 7 23.66 16.97 -55.72
C LYS A 7 23.43 17.23 -54.22
N LYS A 8 22.16 17.34 -53.83
CA LYS A 8 21.74 17.36 -52.43
C LYS A 8 21.67 15.91 -51.93
N ASP A 9 22.58 15.51 -51.05
CA ASP A 9 22.57 14.18 -50.45
C ASP A 9 21.27 13.97 -49.65
N PRO A 10 20.64 12.78 -49.71
CA PRO A 10 19.43 12.49 -48.96
C PRO A 10 19.75 12.42 -47.44
N PRO A 11 18.79 12.76 -46.57
CA PRO A 11 18.98 12.65 -45.12
C PRO A 11 19.27 11.19 -44.78
N SER A 12 20.44 10.93 -44.18
CA SER A 12 20.75 9.62 -43.65
C SER A 12 19.78 9.31 -42.52
N ASP A 13 18.89 8.33 -42.70
CA ASP A 13 18.14 7.71 -41.62
C ASP A 13 19.12 7.01 -40.68
N ALA A 14 19.63 7.77 -39.71
CA ALA A 14 20.53 7.29 -38.69
C ALA A 14 19.74 6.40 -37.71
N GLY A 15 19.54 5.14 -38.08
CA GLY A 15 18.96 4.14 -37.20
C GLY A 15 19.76 4.03 -35.91
N TRP A 16 19.11 4.25 -34.77
CA TRP A 16 19.77 4.18 -33.46
C TRP A 16 20.47 2.84 -33.27
N SER A 17 21.75 2.88 -32.91
CA SER A 17 22.55 1.68 -32.66
C SER A 17 21.92 0.83 -31.56
N THR A 18 22.09 -0.50 -31.62
CA THR A 18 21.57 -1.44 -30.62
C THR A 18 22.01 -1.07 -29.19
N GLY A 19 23.24 -0.55 -29.03
CA GLY A 19 23.74 -0.06 -27.75
C GLY A 19 22.97 1.16 -27.23
N THR A 20 22.58 2.09 -28.11
CA THR A 20 21.76 3.25 -27.73
C THR A 20 20.33 2.85 -27.35
N LYS A 21 19.74 1.88 -28.05
CA LYS A 21 18.41 1.33 -27.69
C LYS A 21 18.42 0.65 -26.32
N ILE A 22 19.47 -0.13 -26.03
CA ILE A 22 19.64 -0.77 -24.72
C ILE A 22 19.84 0.29 -23.63
N ALA A 23 20.70 1.28 -23.85
CA ALA A 23 20.93 2.36 -22.88
C ALA A 23 19.64 3.13 -22.57
N ILE A 24 18.83 3.46 -23.58
CA ILE A 24 17.54 4.11 -23.39
C ILE A 24 16.57 3.19 -22.64
N GLY A 25 16.53 1.90 -22.96
CA GLY A 25 15.72 0.92 -22.24
C GLY A 25 16.08 0.82 -20.76
N VAL A 26 17.38 0.79 -20.44
CA VAL A 26 17.87 0.76 -19.05
C VAL A 26 17.54 2.07 -18.33
N VAL A 27 17.76 3.22 -18.96
CA VAL A 27 17.41 4.52 -18.36
C VAL A 27 15.92 4.64 -18.12
N ALA A 28 15.09 4.24 -19.08
CA ALA A 28 13.64 4.21 -18.92
C ALA A 28 13.21 3.29 -17.76
N LEU A 29 13.82 2.11 -17.64
CA LEU A 29 13.56 1.19 -16.53
C LEU A 29 13.96 1.81 -15.18
N ILE A 30 15.12 2.45 -15.09
CA ILE A 30 15.59 3.13 -13.87
C ILE A 30 14.62 4.26 -13.49
N VAL A 31 14.17 5.05 -14.45
CA VAL A 31 13.18 6.12 -14.21
C VAL A 31 11.89 5.55 -13.65
N VAL A 32 11.39 4.45 -14.21
CA VAL A 32 10.17 3.79 -13.71
C VAL A 32 10.38 3.28 -12.27
N ILE A 33 11.47 2.59 -11.99
CA ILE A 33 11.78 2.10 -10.63
C ILE A 33 11.90 3.26 -9.64
N THR A 34 12.58 4.34 -10.04
CA THR A 34 12.77 5.53 -9.20
C THR A 34 11.45 6.25 -8.93
N PHE A 35 10.57 6.31 -9.94
CA PHE A 35 9.22 6.85 -9.80
C PHE A 35 8.39 6.05 -8.78
N PHE A 36 8.45 4.71 -8.80
CA PHE A 36 7.78 3.87 -7.81
C PHE A 36 8.39 3.97 -6.39
N ALA A 37 9.69 4.27 -6.28
CA ALA A 37 10.37 4.42 -4.98
C ALA A 37 9.87 5.64 -4.19
N ILE A 38 9.48 6.72 -4.86
CA ILE A 38 9.05 7.99 -4.24
C ILE A 38 7.54 8.13 -4.04
N ILE A 39 6.76 7.08 -4.31
CA ILE A 39 5.32 7.10 -4.03
C ILE A 39 5.10 7.22 -2.51
N THR A 40 4.20 8.09 -2.10
CA THR A 40 3.79 8.29 -0.71
C THR A 40 2.31 7.91 -0.56
N LEU A 41 2.00 7.07 0.42
CA LEU A 41 0.61 6.77 0.77
C LEU A 41 0.18 7.75 1.85
N THR A 42 -0.80 8.60 1.53
CA THR A 42 -1.39 9.52 2.49
C THR A 42 -2.77 9.00 2.88
N VAL A 43 -2.95 8.64 4.15
CA VAL A 43 -4.26 8.29 4.69
C VAL A 43 -4.86 9.53 5.32
N ILE A 44 -6.04 9.91 4.87
CA ILE A 44 -6.78 11.05 5.39
C ILE A 44 -8.10 10.54 5.95
N VAL A 45 -8.31 10.78 7.23
CA VAL A 45 -9.55 10.38 7.91
C VAL A 45 -10.66 11.33 7.45
N LEU A 46 -11.39 10.91 6.43
CA LEU A 46 -12.68 11.48 6.06
C LEU A 46 -13.77 10.42 6.31
N ASP A 47 -15.00 10.88 6.58
CA ASP A 47 -16.18 10.04 6.38
C ASP A 47 -16.12 9.51 4.93
N THR A 48 -16.34 8.21 4.77
CA THR A 48 -16.28 7.53 3.46
C THR A 48 -17.01 8.36 2.42
N GLN A 49 -16.30 8.81 1.37
CA GLN A 49 -16.97 9.59 0.31
C GLN A 49 -18.00 8.75 -0.43
N ASN A 50 -17.73 7.45 -0.55
CA ASN A 50 -18.62 6.50 -1.16
C ASN A 50 -19.13 5.54 -0.09
N GLY A 51 -20.45 5.43 0.09
CA GLY A 51 -21.08 4.32 0.82
C GLY A 51 -20.93 2.99 0.05
N GLY A 52 -19.70 2.67 -0.32
CA GLY A 52 -19.34 1.79 -1.43
C GLY A 52 -19.04 0.37 -0.99
N SER A 53 -19.32 -0.55 -1.92
CA SER A 53 -18.87 -1.95 -1.83
C SER A 53 -17.34 -2.01 -1.78
N PHE A 54 -16.79 -2.95 -1.00
CA PHE A 54 -15.35 -3.25 -0.95
C PHE A 54 -15.08 -4.63 -1.58
N PRO A 55 -15.14 -4.76 -2.92
CA PRO A 55 -15.08 -6.06 -3.59
C PRO A 55 -13.68 -6.67 -3.59
N TYR A 56 -12.63 -5.87 -3.36
CA TYR A 56 -11.26 -6.34 -3.32
C TYR A 56 -10.84 -6.56 -1.87
N SER A 57 -10.21 -7.70 -1.58
CA SER A 57 -9.71 -8.02 -0.23
C SER A 57 -8.32 -8.63 -0.30
N THR A 58 -7.45 -8.23 0.61
CA THR A 58 -6.15 -8.87 0.84
C THR A 58 -6.00 -9.17 2.32
N SER A 59 -5.56 -10.40 2.63
CA SER A 59 -5.42 -10.86 4.01
C SER A 59 -3.96 -11.10 4.35
N TYR A 60 -3.59 -10.74 5.57
CA TYR A 60 -2.26 -10.88 6.15
C TYR A 60 -2.37 -11.42 7.55
N ARG A 61 -1.46 -12.31 7.93
CA ARG A 61 -1.19 -12.63 9.32
C ARG A 61 -0.25 -11.59 9.90
N VAL A 62 -0.64 -10.99 11.02
CA VAL A 62 0.12 -9.93 11.69
C VAL A 62 0.27 -10.24 13.17
N THR A 63 1.40 -9.82 13.74
CA THR A 63 1.65 -9.85 15.18
C THR A 63 1.64 -8.43 15.72
N LEU A 64 0.78 -8.14 16.68
CA LEU A 64 0.80 -6.86 17.38
C LEU A 64 1.52 -7.01 18.73
N PRO A 65 2.44 -6.08 19.06
CA PRO A 65 3.14 -6.10 20.33
C PRO A 65 2.17 -5.83 21.49
N ASP A 66 2.31 -6.60 22.56
CA ASP A 66 1.43 -6.48 23.73
C ASP A 66 1.79 -5.24 24.56
N GLY A 67 0.79 -4.41 24.84
CA GLY A 67 0.95 -3.18 25.62
C GLY A 67 1.60 -2.01 24.87
N GLU A 68 1.96 -2.18 23.59
CA GLU A 68 2.58 -1.13 22.77
C GLU A 68 1.62 -0.68 21.64
N PRO A 69 1.43 0.64 21.47
CA PRO A 69 0.58 1.14 20.40
C PRO A 69 1.28 1.02 19.04
N VAL A 70 0.53 0.61 18.02
CA VAL A 70 0.94 0.56 16.63
C VAL A 70 -0.01 1.41 15.79
N THR A 71 0.51 2.12 14.79
CA THR A 71 -0.29 3.01 13.94
C THR A 71 -0.41 2.44 12.53
N ILE A 72 -1.62 2.12 12.08
CA ILE A 72 -1.91 1.74 10.69
C ILE A 72 -2.53 2.93 9.98
N GLY A 73 -1.81 3.53 9.03
CA GLY A 73 -2.24 4.78 8.41
C GLY A 73 -2.34 5.91 9.44
N ALA A 74 -3.57 6.39 9.70
CA ALA A 74 -3.86 7.38 10.74
C ALA A 74 -4.48 6.77 12.01
N THR A 75 -4.80 5.48 12.00
CA THR A 75 -5.49 4.78 13.09
C THR A 75 -4.49 4.23 14.09
N ARG A 76 -4.67 4.57 15.38
CA ARG A 76 -3.86 4.04 16.47
C ARG A 76 -4.53 2.80 17.05
N ILE A 77 -3.78 1.71 17.11
CA ILE A 77 -4.22 0.42 17.63
C ILE A 77 -3.33 0.05 18.81
N LEU A 78 -3.94 -0.23 19.96
CA LEU A 78 -3.26 -0.79 21.13
C LEU A 78 -3.92 -2.13 21.46
N VAL A 79 -3.11 -3.14 21.73
CA VAL A 79 -3.60 -4.45 22.17
C VAL A 79 -3.01 -4.78 23.52
N VAL A 80 -3.84 -5.33 24.40
CA VAL A 80 -3.45 -5.84 25.71
C VAL A 80 -3.98 -7.25 25.87
N THR A 81 -3.10 -8.23 25.94
CA THR A 81 -3.48 -9.65 26.10
C THR A 81 -3.77 -9.97 27.56
N TYR A 82 -4.83 -10.75 27.80
CA TYR A 82 -5.21 -11.21 29.14
C TYR A 82 -5.76 -12.64 29.05
N GLY A 83 -4.91 -13.63 29.33
CA GLY A 83 -5.25 -15.04 29.17
C GLY A 83 -5.57 -15.37 27.71
N ASP A 84 -6.77 -15.91 27.44
CA ASP A 84 -7.26 -16.25 26.10
C ASP A 84 -8.00 -15.09 25.41
N GLU A 85 -7.96 -13.90 25.99
CA GLU A 85 -8.70 -12.73 25.54
C GLU A 85 -7.72 -11.60 25.21
N VAL A 86 -8.15 -10.67 24.35
CA VAL A 86 -7.39 -9.46 24.05
C VAL A 86 -8.29 -8.24 24.18
N LEU A 87 -7.83 -7.26 24.92
CA LEU A 87 -8.42 -5.93 24.91
C LEU A 87 -7.77 -5.15 23.77
N THR A 88 -8.57 -4.75 22.80
CA THR A 88 -8.15 -3.89 21.69
C THR A 88 -8.65 -2.49 21.93
N GLU A 89 -7.82 -1.49 21.68
CA GLU A 89 -8.20 -0.08 21.65
C GLU A 89 -7.86 0.45 20.26
N VAL A 90 -8.89 0.89 19.54
CA VAL A 90 -8.76 1.48 18.19
C VAL A 90 -9.28 2.89 18.25
N ASP A 91 -8.40 3.88 18.04
CA ASP A 91 -8.71 5.31 18.13
C ASP A 91 -9.48 5.70 19.41
N GLY A 92 -9.11 5.09 20.54
CA GLY A 92 -9.71 5.32 21.85
C GLY A 92 -10.96 4.48 22.14
N VAL A 93 -11.50 3.74 21.16
CA VAL A 93 -12.61 2.81 21.36
C VAL A 93 -12.07 1.45 21.79
N LYS A 94 -12.40 1.07 23.02
CA LYS A 94 -12.00 -0.21 23.61
C LYS A 94 -13.01 -1.30 23.27
N GLU A 95 -12.54 -2.43 22.76
CA GLU A 95 -13.31 -3.65 22.57
C GLU A 95 -12.52 -4.86 23.00
N LYS A 96 -13.20 -5.78 23.69
CA LYS A 96 -12.65 -7.05 24.11
C LYS A 96 -12.96 -8.11 23.06
N LEU A 97 -11.95 -8.85 22.62
CA LEU A 97 -12.08 -9.94 21.66
C LEU A 97 -11.63 -11.25 22.32
N VAL A 98 -12.37 -12.33 22.03
CA VAL A 98 -11.93 -13.71 22.29
C VAL A 98 -11.43 -14.35 20.98
N VAL A 99 -10.68 -15.45 21.08
CA VAL A 99 -10.13 -16.12 19.89
C VAL A 99 -11.23 -16.45 18.88
N GLY A 100 -10.99 -16.07 17.63
CA GLY A 100 -11.93 -16.22 16.52
C GLY A 100 -12.86 -15.02 16.31
N GLN A 101 -12.93 -14.06 17.23
CA GLN A 101 -13.72 -12.84 17.06
C GLN A 101 -13.01 -11.80 16.18
N GLU A 102 -13.82 -10.99 15.52
CA GLU A 102 -13.39 -9.97 14.58
C GLU A 102 -13.72 -8.57 15.10
N ARG A 103 -12.75 -7.66 15.02
CA ARG A 103 -12.94 -6.22 15.16
C ARG A 103 -12.95 -5.61 13.77
N ILE A 104 -14.04 -4.95 13.42
CA ILE A 104 -14.12 -4.14 12.20
C ILE A 104 -13.75 -2.71 12.58
N ILE A 105 -12.73 -2.16 11.92
CA ILE A 105 -12.35 -0.76 12.01
C ILE A 105 -13.19 0.00 10.98
N SER A 106 -13.69 1.18 11.34
CA SER A 106 -14.46 2.03 10.45
C SER A 106 -13.71 2.24 9.13
N PRO A 107 -14.41 2.33 7.98
CA PRO A 107 -13.73 2.55 6.73
C PRO A 107 -13.13 3.96 6.67
N HIS A 108 -12.04 4.08 5.94
CA HIS A 108 -11.25 5.30 5.82
C HIS A 108 -10.91 5.56 4.35
N TYR A 109 -10.75 6.84 4.01
CA TYR A 109 -10.31 7.26 2.69
C TYR A 109 -8.78 7.31 2.62
N ALA A 110 -8.20 6.66 1.60
CA ALA A 110 -6.78 6.70 1.31
C ALA A 110 -6.53 7.41 -0.03
N GLN A 111 -5.51 8.27 -0.03
CA GLN A 111 -5.03 8.93 -1.23
C GLN A 111 -3.56 8.55 -1.46
N VAL A 112 -3.30 7.93 -2.59
CA VAL A 112 -1.95 7.64 -3.05
C VAL A 112 -1.45 8.85 -3.82
N SER A 113 -0.33 9.40 -3.37
CA SER A 113 0.28 10.58 -3.97
C SER A 113 1.73 10.30 -4.37
N THR A 114 2.20 10.90 -5.45
CA THR A 114 3.60 10.83 -5.87
C THR A 114 4.10 12.26 -6.03
N MET A 115 5.18 12.61 -5.32
CA MET A 115 5.71 13.99 -5.29
C MET A 115 4.63 15.04 -4.91
N GLY A 116 3.69 14.68 -4.03
CA GLY A 116 2.60 15.56 -3.60
C GLY A 116 1.44 15.70 -4.59
N LEU A 117 1.51 15.07 -5.77
CA LEU A 117 0.39 15.00 -6.72
C LEU A 117 -0.41 13.72 -6.48
N PRO A 118 -1.75 13.79 -6.34
CA PRO A 118 -2.57 12.60 -6.17
C PRO A 118 -2.62 11.81 -7.47
N VAL A 119 -2.35 10.51 -7.37
CA VAL A 119 -2.34 9.60 -8.52
C VAL A 119 -3.49 8.59 -8.46
N MET A 120 -3.98 8.28 -7.26
CA MET A 120 -5.09 7.35 -7.03
C MET A 120 -5.73 7.65 -5.68
N ASP A 121 -7.01 7.38 -5.56
CA ASP A 121 -7.74 7.38 -4.31
C ASP A 121 -8.60 6.12 -4.17
N THR A 122 -8.95 5.79 -2.94
CA THR A 122 -9.65 4.55 -2.62
C THR A 122 -10.16 4.57 -1.19
N ASP A 123 -11.32 3.98 -0.96
CA ASP A 123 -11.83 3.71 0.38
C ASP A 123 -11.34 2.33 0.84
N PHE A 124 -10.94 2.21 2.10
CA PHE A 124 -10.53 0.93 2.68
C PHE A 124 -11.21 0.64 4.02
N GLN A 125 -11.45 -0.63 4.29
CA GLN A 125 -11.94 -1.13 5.58
C GLN A 125 -10.97 -2.18 6.11
N ILE A 126 -10.65 -2.10 7.40
CA ILE A 126 -9.78 -3.07 8.06
C ILE A 126 -10.62 -3.96 8.97
N THR A 127 -10.41 -5.27 8.88
CA THR A 127 -10.95 -6.25 9.81
C THR A 127 -9.80 -7.00 10.48
N LEU A 128 -9.81 -7.06 11.81
CA LEU A 128 -8.83 -7.77 12.62
C LEU A 128 -9.50 -8.97 13.29
N LYS A 129 -9.11 -10.18 12.92
CA LYS A 129 -9.55 -11.41 13.57
C LYS A 129 -8.52 -11.88 14.58
N TYR A 130 -8.88 -11.97 15.85
CA TYR A 130 -7.97 -12.44 16.88
C TYR A 130 -7.74 -13.94 16.78
N LEU A 131 -6.48 -14.37 16.71
CA LEU A 131 -6.09 -15.78 16.61
C LEU A 131 -5.51 -16.36 17.90
N GLY A 132 -5.28 -15.53 18.92
CA GLY A 132 -4.60 -15.92 20.15
C GLY A 132 -3.27 -15.22 20.34
N THR A 133 -2.46 -15.71 21.27
CA THR A 133 -1.13 -15.15 21.54
C THR A 133 -0.04 -15.96 20.83
N SER A 134 1.02 -15.28 20.41
CA SER A 134 2.24 -15.86 19.86
C SER A 134 3.43 -15.33 20.65
N GLY A 135 3.81 -16.03 21.71
CA GLY A 135 4.85 -15.58 22.64
C GLY A 135 4.38 -14.38 23.45
N LYS A 136 5.06 -13.23 23.29
CA LYS A 136 4.70 -11.95 23.95
C LYS A 136 3.79 -11.06 23.11
N ASN A 137 3.37 -11.52 21.93
CA ASN A 137 2.61 -10.72 20.98
C ASN A 137 1.21 -11.32 20.80
N ALA A 138 0.26 -10.48 20.42
CA ALA A 138 -1.05 -10.92 19.99
C ALA A 138 -1.02 -11.23 18.48
N LEU A 139 -1.61 -12.36 18.08
CA LEU A 139 -1.68 -12.80 16.69
C LEU A 139 -3.06 -12.46 16.11
N PHE A 140 -3.07 -11.86 14.93
CA PHE A 140 -4.30 -11.52 14.22
C PHE A 140 -4.20 -11.90 12.74
N ASP A 141 -5.34 -12.26 12.15
CA ASP A 141 -5.52 -12.18 10.71
C ASP A 141 -6.13 -10.80 10.38
N LEU A 142 -5.35 -9.96 9.71
CA LEU A 142 -5.72 -8.65 9.20
C LEU A 142 -6.26 -8.82 7.78
N THR A 143 -7.50 -8.41 7.54
CA THR A 143 -8.07 -8.30 6.20
C THR A 143 -8.28 -6.85 5.85
N ILE A 144 -7.65 -6.39 4.78
CA ILE A 144 -7.84 -5.07 4.20
C ILE A 144 -8.77 -5.24 3.01
N ARG A 145 -9.93 -4.59 3.05
CA ARG A 145 -10.85 -4.52 1.90
C ARG A 145 -10.79 -3.13 1.28
N THR A 146 -10.83 -3.03 -0.04
CA THR A 146 -10.72 -1.76 -0.77
C THR A 146 -11.82 -1.63 -1.81
N SER A 147 -12.22 -0.38 -2.10
CA SER A 147 -13.17 -0.05 -3.16
C SER A 147 -12.60 -0.37 -4.54
N ASP A 148 -11.31 -0.11 -4.71
CA ASP A 148 -10.59 -0.18 -5.98
C ASP A 148 -9.43 -1.18 -5.89
N GLN A 149 -8.98 -1.67 -7.05
CA GLN A 149 -7.86 -2.59 -7.10
C GLN A 149 -6.55 -1.85 -6.85
N ILE A 150 -6.01 -1.99 -5.63
CA ILE A 150 -4.74 -1.40 -5.24
C ILE A 150 -3.61 -2.42 -5.45
N PRO A 151 -2.49 -2.01 -6.07
CA PRO A 151 -1.27 -2.82 -6.09
C PRO A 151 -0.81 -3.25 -4.68
N GLU A 152 -0.50 -4.54 -4.50
CA GLU A 152 -0.13 -5.12 -3.20
C GLU A 152 1.06 -4.39 -2.55
N ILE A 153 2.00 -3.88 -3.36
CA ILE A 153 3.16 -3.12 -2.88
C ILE A 153 2.75 -1.86 -2.08
N LEU A 154 1.60 -1.25 -2.41
CA LEU A 154 1.06 -0.10 -1.69
C LEU A 154 0.33 -0.54 -0.43
N LEU A 155 -0.41 -1.65 -0.48
CA LEU A 155 -1.07 -2.24 0.70
C LEU A 155 -0.06 -2.63 1.78
N ARG A 156 1.09 -3.18 1.39
CA ARG A 156 2.18 -3.50 2.33
C ARG A 156 2.75 -2.28 3.03
N ARG A 157 2.69 -1.09 2.42
CA ARG A 157 3.13 0.16 3.06
C ARG A 157 2.12 0.69 4.08
N LEU A 158 0.86 0.28 4.00
CA LEU A 158 -0.14 0.60 5.02
C LEU A 158 0.17 -0.14 6.33
N ILE A 159 0.69 -1.36 6.23
CA ILE A 159 1.02 -2.18 7.40
C ILE A 159 2.41 -1.78 7.93
N PRO A 160 2.51 -1.35 9.20
CA PRO A 160 3.79 -1.01 9.81
C PRO A 160 4.75 -2.19 9.81
N PRO A 161 6.06 -1.95 9.60
CA PRO A 161 7.06 -3.03 9.64
C PRO A 161 7.11 -3.73 11.01
N GLY A 162 6.70 -3.07 12.09
CA GLY A 162 6.61 -3.67 13.44
C GLY A 162 5.54 -4.76 13.60
N MET A 163 4.64 -4.94 12.62
CA MET A 163 3.55 -5.92 12.69
C MET A 163 3.88 -7.29 12.09
N ASN A 164 5.07 -7.48 11.51
CA ASN A 164 5.50 -8.73 10.84
C ASN A 164 4.41 -9.34 9.94
N ALA A 165 3.91 -8.56 8.98
CA ALA A 165 2.88 -9.01 8.06
C ALA A 165 3.36 -10.13 7.12
N VAL A 166 2.65 -11.25 7.14
CA VAL A 166 2.84 -12.38 6.22
C VAL A 166 1.54 -12.61 5.45
N PRO A 167 1.53 -12.61 4.11
CA PRO A 167 0.33 -12.94 3.34
C PRO A 167 -0.23 -14.32 3.70
N VAL A 168 -1.55 -14.46 3.71
CA VAL A 168 -2.28 -15.73 3.98
C VAL A 168 -3.20 -16.13 2.84
#